data_AF-A0A7S1F1N2-F1
#
_entry.id   AF-A0A7S1F1N2-F1
#
_cell.length_a   1.000
_cell.length_b   1.000
_cell.length_c   1.000
_cell.angle_alpha   90.00
_cell.angle_beta   90.00
_cell.angle_gamma   90.00
#
_symmetry.space_group_name_H-M   'P 1'
#
loop_
_entity.id
_entity.type
_entity.pdbx_description
1 polymer ?
#
loop_
_entity_poly.entity_id
_entity_poly.type
_entity_poly.pdbx_seq_one_letter_code
_entity_poly.pdbx_strand_id
1 'polypeptide(L)'
;GQVQLWERDDAKVGSYSPAWFEEYVETTTLENYTTSLTTCWNVWGDNHFTLNGVSKSYVYEVLARYKELNLPYKEFQIPIDASNLDGEKVLFSSYFMLPGGRWIELHASGSDKRATEGTELWDRDYCFDQSCR
;
A
#
# COMPACT_ATOMS: atom_id res chain seq x y z
N GLY A 1 8.93 1.35 -16.30
CA GLY A 1 9.97 0.32 -16.44
C GLY A 1 9.91 -0.55 -15.22
N GLN A 2 9.67 -1.85 -15.40
CA GLN A 2 9.71 -2.83 -14.30
C GLN A 2 11.18 -3.07 -13.95
N VAL A 3 11.62 -2.66 -12.77
CA VAL A 3 12.96 -3.01 -12.28
C VAL A 3 12.82 -4.30 -11.50
N GLN A 4 13.46 -5.33 -12.04
CA GLN A 4 13.57 -6.67 -11.50
C GLN A 4 14.26 -6.63 -10.14
N LEU A 5 13.48 -6.76 -9.05
CA LEU A 5 13.99 -6.87 -7.67
C LEU A 5 14.53 -8.28 -7.32
N TRP A 6 14.60 -9.17 -8.29
CA TRP A 6 15.03 -10.57 -8.09
C TRP A 6 16.56 -10.75 -8.12
N GLU A 7 17.32 -9.70 -8.47
CA GLU A 7 18.80 -9.66 -8.45
C GLU A 7 19.30 -8.58 -7.47
N ARG A 8 18.72 -8.56 -6.27
CA ARG A 8 18.87 -7.50 -5.24
C ARG A 8 20.31 -7.10 -4.92
N ASP A 9 21.25 -8.04 -4.98
CA ASP A 9 22.65 -7.78 -4.60
C ASP A 9 23.57 -7.55 -5.83
N ASP A 10 23.12 -7.93 -7.04
CA ASP A 10 23.92 -7.89 -8.27
C ASP A 10 23.47 -6.80 -9.28
N ALA A 11 22.23 -6.31 -9.16
CA ALA A 11 21.68 -5.31 -10.06
C ALA A 11 22.14 -3.88 -9.69
N LYS A 12 23.26 -3.44 -10.29
CA LYS A 12 23.62 -2.01 -10.31
C LYS A 12 23.03 -1.33 -11.54
N VAL A 13 22.14 -0.37 -11.33
CA VAL A 13 21.74 0.58 -12.38
C VAL A 13 22.60 1.83 -12.24
N GLY A 14 23.75 1.87 -12.92
CA GLY A 14 24.68 3.01 -12.89
C GLY A 14 25.57 3.05 -11.64
N SER A 15 25.84 4.26 -11.12
CA SER A 15 26.80 4.49 -10.02
C SER A 15 26.26 4.16 -8.63
N TYR A 16 24.97 3.87 -8.51
CA TYR A 16 24.29 3.74 -7.22
C TYR A 16 23.85 2.31 -6.97
N SER A 17 24.03 1.84 -5.73
CA SER A 17 23.52 0.55 -5.28
C SER A 17 22.01 0.63 -5.03
N PRO A 18 21.29 -0.50 -5.05
CA PRO A 18 19.93 -0.59 -4.55
C PRO A 18 19.77 0.00 -3.14
N ALA A 19 20.73 -0.27 -2.23
CA ALA A 19 20.74 0.31 -0.89
C ALA A 19 20.82 1.85 -0.88
N TRP A 20 21.64 2.45 -1.75
CA TRP A 20 21.68 3.92 -1.90
C TRP A 20 20.34 4.44 -2.40
N PHE A 21 19.69 3.73 -3.32
CA PHE A 21 18.41 4.16 -3.87
C PHE A 21 17.27 4.05 -2.84
N GLU A 22 17.29 3.01 -2.00
CA GLU A 22 16.37 2.87 -0.86
C GLU A 22 16.57 4.02 0.14
N GLU A 23 17.81 4.30 0.54
CA GLU A 23 18.14 5.41 1.44
C GLU A 23 17.79 6.78 0.84
N TYR A 24 18.04 6.98 -0.45
CA TYR A 24 17.66 8.20 -1.18
C TYR A 24 16.15 8.39 -1.21
N VAL A 25 15.38 7.32 -1.48
CA VAL A 25 13.91 7.38 -1.48
C VAL A 25 13.41 7.67 -0.07
N GLU A 26 13.87 6.96 0.96
CA GLU A 26 13.50 7.21 2.35
C GLU A 26 13.81 8.65 2.78
N THR A 27 15.00 9.15 2.44
CA THR A 27 15.42 10.53 2.78
C THR A 27 14.56 11.56 2.05
N THR A 28 14.38 11.40 0.73
CA THR A 28 13.58 12.34 -0.09
C THR A 28 12.11 12.32 0.35
N THR A 29 11.59 11.15 0.70
CA THR A 29 10.26 10.96 1.26
C THR A 29 10.12 11.69 2.59
N LEU A 30 11.03 11.47 3.54
CA LEU A 30 11.03 12.11 4.86
C LEU A 30 11.22 13.64 4.79
N GLU A 31 12.02 14.13 3.84
CA GLU A 31 12.20 15.56 3.61
C GLU A 31 10.95 16.24 3.07
N ASN A 32 10.13 15.53 2.28
CA ASN A 32 8.89 16.03 1.71
C ASN A 32 7.65 15.70 2.55
N TYR A 33 7.80 15.02 3.70
CA TYR A 33 6.71 14.88 4.67
C TYR A 33 6.33 16.27 5.16
N THR A 34 5.22 16.80 4.64
CA THR A 34 4.62 18.02 5.15
C THR A 34 4.39 17.86 6.66
N THR A 35 4.92 18.78 7.47
CA THR A 35 4.98 18.72 8.94
C THR A 35 3.62 18.57 9.65
N SER A 36 2.52 18.54 8.90
CA SER A 36 1.14 18.36 9.37
C SER A 36 0.66 16.91 9.43
N LEU A 37 1.40 15.95 8.86
CA LEU A 37 1.02 14.53 8.89
C LEU A 37 1.68 13.85 10.10
N THR A 38 0.88 13.27 11.00
CA THR A 38 1.38 12.59 12.22
C THR A 38 1.51 11.07 12.08
N THR A 39 1.50 10.57 10.84
CA THR A 39 1.53 9.14 10.55
C THR A 39 2.89 8.49 10.79
N CYS A 40 2.87 7.21 11.15
CA CYS A 40 4.02 6.30 11.13
C CYS A 40 3.94 5.29 9.97
N TRP A 41 2.99 5.45 9.06
CA TRP A 41 2.80 4.55 7.92
C TRP A 41 3.58 5.04 6.70
N ASN A 42 4.63 4.31 6.35
CA ASN A 42 5.59 4.69 5.30
C ASN A 42 4.99 4.78 3.88
N VAL A 43 3.77 4.29 3.66
CA VAL A 43 3.08 4.35 2.35
C VAL A 43 2.79 5.79 1.92
N TRP A 44 2.50 6.69 2.84
CA TRP A 44 2.11 8.08 2.51
C TRP A 44 3.25 8.96 2.05
N GLY A 45 4.47 8.47 2.23
CA GLY A 45 5.66 9.03 1.65
C GLY A 45 5.89 8.65 0.19
N ASP A 46 4.84 8.37 -0.59
CA ASP A 46 4.90 7.87 -1.98
C ASP A 46 5.72 6.58 -2.16
N ASN A 47 5.81 5.75 -1.12
CA ASN A 47 6.49 4.44 -1.19
C ASN A 47 5.57 3.32 -1.75
N HIS A 48 4.74 3.67 -2.72
CA HIS A 48 3.84 2.74 -3.38
C HIS A 48 3.64 3.10 -4.85
N PHE A 49 3.13 2.14 -5.64
CA PHE A 49 2.55 2.44 -6.94
C PHE A 49 1.12 1.91 -7.01
N THR A 50 0.29 2.62 -7.76
CA THR A 50 -1.15 2.40 -7.77
C THR A 50 -1.60 1.72 -9.06
N LEU A 51 -2.37 0.64 -8.92
CA LEU A 51 -3.16 0.04 -9.99
C LEU A 51 -4.62 0.41 -9.81
N ASN A 52 -5.11 1.25 -10.70
CA ASN A 52 -6.51 1.67 -10.75
C ASN A 52 -7.33 0.74 -11.63
N GLY A 53 -8.63 0.66 -11.35
CA GLY A 53 -9.55 -0.06 -12.25
C GLY A 53 -9.46 -1.58 -12.14
N VAL A 54 -8.85 -2.11 -11.08
CA VAL A 54 -8.73 -3.56 -10.91
C VAL A 54 -10.08 -4.16 -10.51
N SER A 55 -10.33 -5.41 -10.89
CA SER A 55 -11.55 -6.09 -10.44
C SER A 55 -11.46 -6.42 -8.95
N LYS A 56 -12.61 -6.42 -8.27
CA LYS A 56 -12.67 -6.85 -6.87
C LYS A 56 -12.20 -8.30 -6.68
N SER A 57 -12.51 -9.18 -7.63
CA SER A 57 -12.04 -10.58 -7.61
C SER A 57 -10.51 -10.65 -7.57
N TYR A 58 -9.83 -9.81 -8.35
CA TYR A 58 -8.37 -9.75 -8.37
C TYR A 58 -7.81 -9.27 -7.02
N VAL A 59 -8.39 -8.24 -6.41
CA VAL A 59 -7.99 -7.79 -5.07
C VAL A 59 -8.10 -8.93 -4.04
N TYR A 60 -9.19 -9.70 -4.09
CA TYR A 60 -9.40 -10.83 -3.18
C TYR A 60 -8.48 -12.02 -3.44
N GLU A 61 -8.13 -12.29 -4.69
CA GLU A 61 -7.12 -13.30 -5.04
C GLU A 61 -5.75 -12.92 -4.45
N VAL A 62 -5.34 -11.65 -4.61
CA VAL A 62 -4.08 -11.14 -4.04
C VAL A 62 -4.13 -11.19 -2.51
N LEU A 63 -5.22 -10.73 -1.90
CA LEU A 63 -5.43 -10.79 -0.45
C LEU A 63 -5.36 -12.21 0.11
N ALA A 64 -6.02 -13.17 -0.55
CA ALA A 64 -5.98 -14.57 -0.14
C ALA A 64 -4.55 -15.11 -0.17
N ARG A 65 -3.78 -14.76 -1.22
CA ARG A 65 -2.37 -15.16 -1.33
C ARG A 65 -1.49 -14.53 -0.25
N TYR A 66 -1.68 -13.26 0.07
CA TYR A 66 -0.94 -12.59 1.15
C TYR A 66 -1.25 -13.18 2.52
N LYS A 67 -2.52 -13.52 2.79
CA LYS A 67 -2.94 -14.22 4.01
C LYS A 67 -2.30 -15.62 4.10
N GLU A 68 -2.32 -16.38 3.02
CA GLU A 68 -1.71 -17.72 2.95
C GLU A 68 -0.21 -17.68 3.23
N LEU A 69 0.49 -16.67 2.71
CA LEU A 69 1.93 -16.49 2.88
C LEU A 69 2.32 -15.74 4.16
N ASN A 70 1.35 -15.34 4.99
CA ASN A 70 1.57 -14.49 6.16
C ASN A 70 2.38 -13.22 5.83
N LEU A 71 2.04 -12.56 4.71
CA LEU A 71 2.70 -11.34 4.25
C LEU A 71 1.92 -10.09 4.69
N PRO A 72 2.60 -8.95 4.92
CA PRO A 72 1.93 -7.71 5.31
C PRO A 72 1.06 -7.13 4.19
N TYR A 73 -0.17 -6.77 4.53
CA TYR A 73 -1.09 -6.04 3.68
C TYR A 73 -1.97 -5.12 4.54
N LYS A 74 -2.62 -4.14 3.90
CA LYS A 74 -3.60 -3.29 4.55
C LYS A 74 -4.74 -2.92 3.65
N GLU A 75 -5.97 -3.12 4.09
CA GLU A 75 -7.16 -2.64 3.39
C GLU A 75 -7.75 -1.45 4.14
N PHE A 76 -8.31 -0.49 3.40
CA PHE A 76 -9.08 0.62 3.93
C PHE A 76 -10.47 0.67 3.32
N GLN A 77 -11.44 1.04 4.14
CA GLN A 77 -12.79 1.37 3.69
C GLN A 77 -13.03 2.88 3.77
N ILE A 78 -13.90 3.39 2.91
CA ILE A 78 -14.33 4.78 2.94
C ILE A 78 -15.04 5.03 4.29
N PRO A 79 -14.75 6.14 4.99
CA PRO A 79 -15.53 6.56 6.14
C PRO A 79 -17.02 6.63 5.80
N ILE A 80 -17.90 6.12 6.69
CA ILE A 80 -19.34 6.00 6.43
C ILE A 80 -19.95 7.37 6.05
N ASP A 81 -19.51 8.44 6.71
CA ASP A 81 -19.99 9.81 6.46
C ASP A 81 -19.49 10.41 5.13
N ALA A 82 -18.47 9.81 4.52
CA ALA A 82 -17.92 10.18 3.22
C ALA A 82 -18.41 9.26 2.08
N SER A 83 -19.00 8.11 2.43
CA SER A 83 -19.63 7.23 1.45
C SER A 83 -21.03 7.77 1.15
N ASN A 84 -21.28 8.19 -0.10
CA ASN A 84 -22.63 8.46 -0.61
C ASN A 84 -23.48 7.18 -0.76
N LEU A 85 -23.19 6.16 0.05
CA LEU A 85 -23.73 4.80 -0.03
C LEU A 85 -24.20 4.44 1.38
N ASP A 86 -25.52 4.43 1.57
CA ASP A 86 -26.21 4.26 2.86
C ASP A 86 -25.68 3.07 3.68
N GLY A 87 -24.79 3.34 4.62
CA GLY A 87 -24.26 2.35 5.58
C GLY A 87 -23.43 1.22 4.97
N GLU A 88 -23.05 1.30 3.70
CA GLU A 88 -22.24 0.28 3.05
C GLU A 88 -20.76 0.48 3.35
N LYS A 89 -20.10 -0.58 3.84
CA LYS A 89 -18.64 -0.62 3.96
C LYS A 89 -18.03 -0.76 2.57
N VAL A 90 -17.55 0.35 2.02
CA VAL A 90 -16.97 0.41 0.67
C VAL A 90 -15.46 0.34 0.75
N LEU A 91 -14.85 -0.62 0.08
CA LEU A 91 -13.42 -0.73 -0.12
C LEU A 91 -12.93 0.52 -0.84
N PHE A 92 -12.06 1.26 -0.15
CA PHE A 92 -11.40 2.43 -0.69
C PHE A 92 -10.13 2.02 -1.45
N SER A 93 -9.21 1.36 -0.74
CA SER A 93 -7.90 0.99 -1.28
C SER A 93 -7.31 -0.19 -0.53
N SER A 94 -6.56 -1.04 -1.23
CA SER A 94 -5.83 -2.18 -0.65
C SER A 94 -4.35 -2.09 -0.96
N TYR A 95 -3.51 -2.13 0.06
CA TYR A 95 -2.06 -2.02 0.00
C TYR A 95 -1.40 -3.36 0.30
N PHE A 96 -0.41 -3.74 -0.49
CA PHE A 96 0.27 -5.03 -0.40
C PHE A 96 1.79 -4.82 -0.40
N MET A 97 2.48 -5.29 0.65
CA MET A 97 3.91 -5.09 0.80
C MET A 97 4.71 -6.02 -0.12
N LEU A 98 5.55 -5.44 -0.95
CA LEU A 98 6.48 -6.15 -1.81
C LEU A 98 7.79 -6.49 -1.08
N PRO A 99 8.54 -7.49 -1.59
CA PRO A 99 9.95 -7.64 -1.23
C PRO A 99 10.70 -6.31 -1.43
N GLY A 100 11.49 -5.90 -0.43
CA GLY A 100 12.21 -4.61 -0.46
C GLY A 100 11.43 -3.42 0.10
N GLY A 101 10.28 -3.64 0.75
CA GLY A 101 9.63 -2.60 1.56
C GLY A 101 8.77 -1.59 0.80
N ARG A 102 8.65 -1.73 -0.53
CA ARG A 102 7.68 -1.00 -1.35
C ARG A 102 6.28 -1.59 -1.23
N TRP A 103 5.27 -0.83 -1.63
CA TRP A 103 3.89 -1.29 -1.62
C TRP A 103 3.24 -1.23 -3.01
N ILE A 104 2.32 -2.13 -3.28
CA ILE A 104 1.33 -2.00 -4.35
C ILE A 104 0.04 -1.53 -3.73
N GLU A 105 -0.53 -0.47 -4.29
CA GLU A 105 -1.88 -0.03 -3.99
C GLU A 105 -2.84 -0.50 -5.10
N LEU A 106 -3.96 -1.09 -4.72
CA LEU A 106 -5.01 -1.57 -5.61
C LEU A 106 -6.32 -0.83 -5.35
N HIS A 107 -6.83 -0.12 -6.37
CA HIS A 107 -8.14 0.54 -6.34
C HIS A 107 -9.16 -0.28 -7.12
N ALA A 108 -10.10 -0.89 -6.40
CA ALA A 108 -11.16 -1.69 -6.99
C ALA A 108 -12.15 -0.85 -7.82
N SER A 109 -12.58 -1.41 -8.95
CA SER A 109 -13.63 -0.87 -9.80
C SER A 109 -14.80 -1.85 -9.96
N GLY A 110 -15.91 -1.34 -10.48
CA GLY A 110 -17.17 -2.09 -10.60
C GLY A 110 -18.21 -1.65 -9.57
N SER A 111 -19.38 -2.28 -9.65
CA SER A 111 -20.54 -2.00 -8.80
C SER A 111 -20.42 -2.63 -7.40
N ASP A 112 -19.76 -3.78 -7.29
CA ASP A 112 -19.46 -4.38 -5.99
C ASP A 112 -18.09 -3.90 -5.51
N LYS A 113 -18.10 -2.99 -4.54
CA LYS A 113 -16.93 -2.50 -3.84
C LYS A 113 -17.00 -2.80 -2.35
N ARG A 114 -17.70 -3.84 -1.91
CA ARG A 114 -17.81 -4.12 -0.46
C ARG A 114 -16.44 -4.42 0.15
N ALA A 115 -16.09 -3.74 1.25
CA ALA A 115 -14.88 -3.97 2.01
C ALA A 115 -14.91 -5.33 2.71
N THR A 116 -13.74 -5.93 2.91
CA THR A 116 -13.58 -7.14 3.72
C THR A 116 -14.01 -6.84 5.17
N GLU A 117 -14.57 -7.83 5.87
CA GLU A 117 -14.89 -7.66 7.29
C GLU A 117 -13.64 -7.33 8.11
N GLY A 118 -13.75 -6.38 9.04
CA GLY A 118 -12.63 -5.90 9.85
C GLY A 118 -11.71 -4.88 9.17
N THR A 119 -12.01 -4.49 7.93
CA THR A 119 -11.30 -3.40 7.25
C THR A 119 -11.43 -2.09 8.03
N GLU A 120 -10.31 -1.39 8.23
CA GLU A 120 -10.28 -0.13 8.97
C GLU A 120 -10.69 1.05 8.08
N LEU A 121 -11.16 2.14 8.72
CA LEU A 121 -11.47 3.37 7.99
C LEU A 121 -10.20 4.00 7.44
N TRP A 122 -10.29 4.54 6.23
CA TRP A 122 -9.24 5.41 5.72
C TRP A 122 -9.13 6.65 6.62
N ASP A 123 -7.93 6.91 7.11
CA ASP A 123 -7.58 8.03 7.97
C ASP A 123 -6.27 8.62 7.45
N ARG A 124 -6.17 9.95 7.42
CA ARG A 124 -4.98 10.70 6.99
C ARG A 124 -4.00 10.97 8.15
N ASP A 125 -4.21 10.40 9.32
CA ASP A 125 -3.21 10.29 10.40
C ASP A 125 -2.99 8.84 10.90
N TYR A 126 -3.56 7.86 10.20
CA TYR A 126 -3.34 6.43 10.33
C TYR A 126 -1.88 6.04 10.63
N CYS A 127 -1.71 5.22 11.66
CA CYS A 127 -0.44 4.65 12.07
C CYS A 127 -0.54 3.14 11.93
N PHE A 128 0.22 2.56 11.00
CA PHE A 128 0.30 1.12 10.86
C PHE A 128 1.48 0.60 11.66
N ASP A 129 1.22 -0.02 12.81
CA ASP A 129 2.22 -0.85 13.48
C ASP A 129 2.52 -2.04 12.55
N GLN A 130 3.62 -1.93 11.81
CA GLN A 130 4.13 -3.00 10.97
C GLN A 130 4.31 -4.24 11.85
N SER A 131 3.48 -5.24 11.60
CA SER A 131 3.50 -6.50 12.32
C SER A 131 3.79 -7.63 11.35
N CYS A 132 5.06 -8.02 11.31
CA CYS A 132 5.46 -9.28 11.94
C CYS A 132 6.77 -9.03 12.71
N ARG A 133 6.76 -9.33 14.02
CA ARG A 133 7.98 -9.85 14.65
C ARG A 133 8.25 -11.25 14.10
#